data_AF-A0A9P7GDJ0-F1
#
_entry.id   AF-A0A9P7GDJ0-F1
#
_cell.length_a   1.000
_cell.length_b   1.000
_cell.length_c   1.000
_cell.angle_alpha   90.00
_cell.angle_beta   90.00
_cell.angle_gamma   90.00
#
_symmetry.space_group_name_H-M   'P 1'
#
loop_
_entity.id
_entity.type
_entity.pdbx_description
1 polymer ?
#
loop_
_entity_poly.entity_id
_entity_poly.type
_entity_poly.pdbx_seq_one_letter_code
_entity_poly.pdbx_strand_id
1 'polypeptide(L)'
;MNMRALVLHVMGDALGNVGVIATGLIIWLTEWSFKYYCDPIISLVITVIIFSSALPLVRSASFILLQGVPATVSLDDVRDSILEVDGVLSLHELHVWQLSESKVIASVHVLASREHDFMPIAAKIRKALHNHGIHSSTIQPEYLCPGTSPEQLKV
;
A
#
# COMPACT_ATOMS: atom_id res chain seq x y z
N MET A 1 -9.81 -3.16 6.85
CA MET A 1 -10.77 -4.02 6.12
C MET A 1 -11.59 -3.09 5.24
N ASN A 2 -11.44 -3.19 3.92
CA ASN A 2 -11.98 -2.22 3.00
C ASN A 2 -13.48 -2.48 2.76
N MET A 3 -14.35 -1.64 3.30
CA MET A 3 -15.81 -1.81 3.18
C MET A 3 -16.27 -1.80 1.72
N ARG A 4 -15.58 -1.07 0.85
CA ARG A 4 -15.85 -1.07 -0.60
C ARG A 4 -15.62 -2.43 -1.23
N ALA A 5 -14.54 -3.12 -0.85
CA ALA A 5 -14.21 -4.44 -1.38
C ALA A 5 -15.29 -5.48 -1.01
N LEU A 6 -15.79 -5.41 0.23
CA LEU A 6 -16.83 -6.32 0.72
C LEU A 6 -18.17 -6.06 0.02
N VAL A 7 -18.54 -4.79 -0.22
CA VAL A 7 -19.75 -4.44 -0.99
C VAL A 7 -19.67 -4.92 -2.43
N LEU A 8 -18.53 -4.68 -3.12
CA LEU A 8 -18.31 -5.16 -4.48
C LEU A 8 -18.40 -6.68 -4.57
N HIS A 9 -17.85 -7.40 -3.59
CA HIS A 9 -17.93 -8.85 -3.53
C HIS A 9 -19.39 -9.33 -3.39
N VAL A 10 -20.13 -8.79 -2.41
CA VAL A 10 -21.53 -9.16 -2.16
C VAL A 10 -22.44 -8.80 -3.35
N MET A 11 -22.18 -7.68 -4.02
CA MET A 11 -22.89 -7.33 -5.27
C MET A 11 -22.60 -8.34 -6.39
N GLY A 12 -21.35 -8.79 -6.50
CA GLY A 12 -20.96 -9.85 -7.45
C GLY A 12 -21.71 -11.15 -7.18
N ASP A 13 -21.78 -11.58 -5.92
CA ASP A 13 -22.51 -12.78 -5.51
C ASP A 13 -24.02 -12.66 -5.78
N ALA A 14 -24.61 -11.49 -5.50
CA ALA A 14 -26.02 -11.23 -5.78
C ALA A 14 -26.33 -11.29 -7.29
N LEU A 15 -25.47 -10.70 -8.12
CA LEU A 15 -25.61 -10.73 -9.57
C LEU A 15 -25.47 -12.16 -10.11
N GLY A 16 -24.54 -12.94 -9.55
CA GLY A 16 -24.33 -14.35 -9.88
C GLY A 16 -25.57 -15.20 -9.59
N ASN A 17 -26.15 -15.05 -8.40
CA ASN A 17 -27.38 -15.76 -8.02
C ASN A 17 -28.55 -15.41 -8.93
N VAL A 18 -28.75 -14.14 -9.26
CA VAL A 18 -29.80 -13.70 -10.20
C VAL A 18 -29.57 -14.32 -11.59
N GLY A 19 -28.31 -14.36 -12.05
CA GLY A 19 -27.95 -14.98 -13.33
C GLY A 19 -28.30 -16.48 -13.37
N VAL A 20 -27.93 -17.24 -12.34
CA VAL A 20 -28.24 -18.68 -12.27
C VAL A 20 -29.75 -18.94 -12.22
N ILE A 21 -30.50 -18.15 -11.43
CA ILE A 21 -31.97 -18.26 -11.36
C ILE A 21 -32.59 -17.97 -12.74
N ALA A 22 -32.13 -16.92 -13.43
CA ALA A 22 -32.60 -16.58 -14.77
C ALA A 22 -32.31 -17.70 -15.79
N THR A 23 -31.10 -18.29 -15.75
CA THR A 23 -30.76 -19.46 -16.57
C THR A 23 -31.70 -20.63 -16.31
N GLY A 24 -31.96 -20.95 -15.04
CA GLY A 24 -32.86 -22.03 -14.65
C GLY A 24 -34.28 -21.82 -15.18
N LEU A 25 -34.79 -20.59 -15.11
CA LEU A 25 -36.10 -20.22 -15.67
C LEU A 25 -36.14 -20.35 -17.19
N ILE A 26 -35.09 -19.92 -17.91
CA ILE A 26 -35.00 -20.05 -19.37
C ILE A 26 -35.03 -21.52 -19.78
N ILE A 27 -34.26 -22.38 -19.09
CA ILE A 27 -34.21 -23.83 -19.39
C ILE A 27 -35.57 -24.49 -19.11
N TRP A 28 -36.26 -24.09 -18.05
CA TRP A 28 -37.55 -24.65 -17.65
C TRP A 28 -38.70 -24.25 -18.57
N LEU A 29 -38.76 -22.97 -18.97
CA LEU A 29 -39.88 -22.42 -19.75
C LEU A 29 -39.73 -22.56 -21.27
N THR A 30 -38.52 -22.83 -21.77
CA THR A 30 -38.23 -22.84 -23.22
C THR A 30 -37.96 -24.25 -23.73
N GLU A 31 -38.45 -24.60 -24.91
CA GLU A 31 -38.20 -25.92 -25.55
C GLU A 31 -37.12 -25.88 -26.66
N TRP A 32 -36.40 -24.77 -26.80
CA TRP A 32 -35.42 -24.59 -27.88
C TRP A 32 -34.18 -25.48 -27.68
N SER A 33 -33.67 -26.07 -28.76
CA SER A 33 -32.47 -26.93 -28.75
C SER A 33 -31.23 -26.22 -28.19
N PHE A 34 -31.17 -24.88 -28.33
CA PHE A 34 -30.04 -24.05 -27.86
C PHE A 34 -30.10 -23.66 -26.38
N LYS A 35 -31.17 -23.98 -25.65
CA LYS A 35 -31.37 -23.54 -24.25
C LYS A 35 -30.27 -23.99 -23.29
N TYR A 36 -29.65 -25.15 -23.56
CA TYR A 36 -28.56 -25.71 -22.75
C TYR A 36 -27.25 -24.91 -22.85
N TYR A 37 -27.08 -24.09 -23.88
CA TYR A 37 -25.92 -23.19 -24.01
C TYR A 37 -26.07 -21.89 -23.21
N CYS A 38 -27.27 -21.57 -22.71
CA CYS A 38 -27.47 -20.36 -21.90
C CYS A 38 -26.68 -20.43 -20.59
N ASP A 39 -26.60 -21.60 -19.97
CA ASP A 39 -25.88 -21.82 -18.70
C ASP A 39 -24.37 -21.56 -18.79
N PRO A 40 -23.61 -22.15 -19.73
CA PRO A 40 -22.18 -21.86 -19.86
C PRO A 40 -21.91 -20.41 -20.29
N ILE A 41 -22.78 -19.80 -21.10
CA ILE A 41 -22.63 -18.38 -21.49
C ILE A 41 -22.79 -17.47 -20.27
N ILE A 42 -23.86 -17.64 -19.50
CA ILE A 42 -24.13 -16.82 -18.31
C ILE A 42 -23.05 -17.06 -17.25
N SER A 43 -22.62 -18.32 -17.07
CA SER A 43 -21.52 -18.66 -16.17
C SER A 43 -20.20 -18.00 -16.57
N LEU A 44 -19.89 -17.95 -17.87
CA LEU A 44 -18.70 -17.28 -18.37
C LEU A 44 -18.76 -15.77 -18.12
N VAL A 45 -19.91 -15.15 -18.37
CA VAL A 45 -20.15 -13.71 -18.10
C VAL A 45 -19.95 -13.39 -16.62
N ILE A 46 -20.57 -14.16 -15.72
CA ILE A 46 -20.42 -13.99 -14.27
C ILE A 46 -18.94 -14.17 -13.87
N THR A 47 -18.27 -15.18 -14.41
CA THR A 47 -16.84 -15.43 -14.14
C THR A 47 -15.98 -14.22 -14.52
N VAL A 48 -16.19 -13.63 -15.69
CA VAL A 48 -15.45 -12.44 -16.14
C VAL A 48 -15.71 -11.25 -15.21
N ILE A 49 -16.96 -11.03 -14.78
CA ILE A 49 -17.32 -9.95 -13.85
C ILE A 49 -16.60 -10.14 -12.50
N ILE A 50 -16.66 -11.34 -11.93
CA ILE A 50 -15.99 -11.66 -10.66
C ILE A 50 -14.48 -11.48 -10.79
N PHE A 51 -13.89 -12.03 -11.85
CA PHE A 51 -12.45 -11.96 -12.09
C PHE A 51 -11.97 -10.50 -12.23
N SER A 52 -12.68 -9.69 -13.02
CA SER A 52 -12.37 -8.27 -13.19
C SER A 52 -12.44 -7.47 -11.88
N SER A 53 -13.33 -7.86 -10.97
CA SER A 53 -13.51 -7.24 -9.66
C SER A 53 -12.45 -7.69 -8.65
N ALA A 54 -12.00 -8.95 -8.74
CA ALA A 54 -10.97 -9.52 -7.86
C ALA A 54 -9.56 -9.00 -8.16
N LEU A 55 -9.22 -8.81 -9.44
CA LEU A 55 -7.89 -8.34 -9.88
C LEU A 55 -7.41 -7.05 -9.18
N PRO A 56 -8.15 -5.94 -9.14
CA PRO A 56 -7.70 -4.71 -8.48
C PRO A 56 -7.53 -4.89 -6.97
N LEU A 57 -8.35 -5.74 -6.34
CA LEU A 57 -8.23 -6.05 -4.92
C LEU A 57 -6.94 -6.82 -4.63
N VAL A 58 -6.66 -7.85 -5.42
CA VAL A 58 -5.40 -8.62 -5.32
C VAL A 58 -4.22 -7.69 -5.53
N ARG A 59 -4.23 -6.87 -6.59
CA ARG A 59 -3.14 -5.91 -6.85
C ARG A 59 -2.91 -4.96 -5.67
N SER A 60 -3.97 -4.43 -5.07
CA SER A 60 -3.87 -3.50 -3.94
C SER A 60 -3.34 -4.20 -2.68
N ALA A 61 -3.82 -5.41 -2.39
CA ALA A 61 -3.32 -6.21 -1.28
C ALA A 61 -1.85 -6.60 -1.48
N SER A 62 -1.48 -7.06 -2.68
CA SER A 62 -0.10 -7.36 -3.03
C SER A 62 0.81 -6.15 -2.87
N PHE A 63 0.36 -4.96 -3.26
CA PHE A 63 1.14 -3.73 -3.09
C PHE A 63 1.46 -3.44 -1.62
N ILE A 64 0.47 -3.58 -0.72
CA ILE A 64 0.67 -3.41 0.72
C ILE A 64 1.60 -4.51 1.26
N LEU A 65 1.40 -5.76 0.87
CA LEU A 65 2.20 -6.90 1.34
C LEU A 65 3.65 -6.84 0.87
N LEU A 66 3.88 -6.35 -0.35
CA LEU A 66 5.20 -6.11 -0.91
C LEU A 66 5.86 -4.82 -0.39
N GLN A 67 5.24 -4.16 0.59
CA GLN A 67 5.76 -2.93 1.21
C GLN A 67 6.04 -1.83 0.19
N GLY A 68 5.14 -1.66 -0.78
CA GLY A 68 5.26 -0.62 -1.80
C GLY A 68 5.25 0.79 -1.22
N VAL A 69 6.04 1.67 -1.84
CA VAL A 69 6.08 3.11 -1.53
C VAL A 69 4.82 3.78 -2.08
N PRO A 70 3.95 4.39 -1.25
CA PRO A 70 2.73 5.03 -1.73
C PRO A 70 3.06 6.20 -2.67
N ALA A 71 2.34 6.29 -3.79
CA ALA A 71 2.57 7.31 -4.83
C ALA A 71 2.35 8.76 -4.36
N THR A 72 1.73 8.96 -3.19
CA THR A 72 1.51 10.27 -2.58
C THR A 72 2.73 10.81 -1.85
N VAL A 73 3.76 9.99 -1.61
CA VAL A 73 4.97 10.37 -0.88
C VAL A 73 6.14 10.45 -1.86
N SER A 74 6.69 11.65 -2.03
CA SER A 74 7.97 11.86 -2.72
C SER A 74 9.11 11.52 -1.76
N LEU A 75 9.93 10.53 -2.10
CA LEU A 75 11.09 10.16 -1.27
C LEU A 75 12.13 11.30 -1.23
N ASP A 76 12.27 12.05 -2.32
CA ASP A 76 13.20 13.17 -2.42
C ASP A 76 12.78 14.32 -1.50
N ASP A 77 11.50 14.71 -1.53
CA ASP A 77 10.97 15.80 -0.69
C ASP A 77 11.09 15.45 0.82
N VAL A 78 10.82 14.18 1.16
CA VAL A 78 10.98 13.67 2.52
C VAL A 78 12.45 13.72 2.94
N ARG A 79 13.36 13.33 2.05
CA ARG A 79 14.81 13.36 2.32
C ARG A 79 15.27 14.79 2.61
N ASP A 80 14.93 15.73 1.74
CA ASP A 80 15.33 17.13 1.87
C ASP A 80 14.78 17.73 3.17
N SER A 81 13.52 17.45 3.49
CA SER A 81 12.89 17.90 4.74
C SER A 81 13.57 17.36 6.00
N ILE A 82 14.16 16.16 5.95
CA ILE A 82 14.91 15.59 7.08
C ILE A 82 16.30 16.23 7.18
N LEU A 83 16.95 16.52 6.05
CA LEU A 83 18.26 17.18 6.00
C LEU A 83 18.21 18.63 6.48
N GLU A 84 17.08 19.31 6.35
CA GLU A 84 16.86 20.66 6.91
C GLU A 84 16.77 20.69 8.45
N VAL A 85 16.65 19.52 9.10
CA VAL A 85 16.58 19.45 10.57
C VAL A 85 17.95 19.69 11.17
N ASP A 86 18.08 20.79 11.91
CA ASP A 86 19.27 21.12 12.68
C ASP A 86 19.70 19.97 13.61
N GLY A 87 20.97 19.54 13.46
CA GLY A 87 21.56 18.38 14.12
C GLY A 87 21.68 17.12 13.26
N VAL A 88 21.06 17.08 12.08
CA VAL A 88 21.23 16.01 11.07
C VAL A 88 22.39 16.37 10.15
N LEU A 89 23.38 15.49 10.06
CA LEU A 89 24.56 15.64 9.21
C LEU A 89 24.40 14.96 7.85
N SER A 90 23.74 13.80 7.83
CA SER A 90 23.53 12.99 6.64
C SER A 90 22.36 12.04 6.86
N LEU A 91 21.74 11.60 5.76
CA LEU A 91 20.75 10.54 5.72
C LEU A 91 21.28 9.43 4.82
N HIS A 92 21.36 8.21 5.34
CA HIS A 92 21.88 7.04 4.61
C HIS A 92 20.74 6.23 4.02
N GLU A 93 19.86 5.72 4.88
CA GLU A 93 18.73 4.89 4.45
C GLU A 93 17.40 5.54 4.82
N LEU A 94 16.49 5.64 3.84
CA LEU A 94 15.09 6.01 4.02
C LEU A 94 14.23 4.95 3.35
N HIS A 95 13.56 4.14 4.17
CA HIS A 95 12.58 3.17 3.72
C HIS A 95 11.20 3.64 4.13
N VAL A 96 10.31 3.84 3.16
CA VAL A 96 8.91 4.22 3.38
C VAL A 96 8.02 3.16 2.77
N TRP A 97 7.07 2.66 3.52
CA TRP A 97 6.12 1.67 3.01
C TRP A 97 4.73 1.88 3.59
N GLN A 98 3.74 1.36 2.86
CA GLN A 98 2.37 1.35 3.31
C GLN A 98 2.09 0.12 4.17
N LEU A 99 1.74 0.31 5.44
CA LEU A 99 1.32 -0.80 6.33
C LEU A 99 -0.15 -1.16 6.10
N SER A 100 -0.99 -0.17 5.83
CA SER A 100 -2.41 -0.36 5.54
C SER A 100 -2.91 0.75 4.62
N GLU A 101 -4.14 0.62 4.14
CA GLU A 101 -4.79 1.63 3.29
C GLU A 101 -4.72 3.07 3.84
N SER A 102 -4.61 3.23 5.16
CA SER A 102 -4.58 4.54 5.83
C SER A 102 -3.32 4.81 6.65
N LYS A 103 -2.35 3.88 6.71
CA LYS A 103 -1.14 4.05 7.53
C LYS A 103 0.11 3.82 6.70
N VAL A 104 0.91 4.89 6.61
CA VAL A 104 2.26 4.88 6.05
C VAL A 104 3.27 4.89 7.20
N ILE A 105 4.30 4.07 7.08
CA ILE A 105 5.38 3.92 8.05
C ILE A 105 6.71 4.19 7.36
N ALA A 106 7.66 4.76 8.09
CA ALA A 106 9.04 4.91 7.64
C ALA A 106 10.05 4.33 8.63
N SER A 107 11.16 3.82 8.12
CA SER A 107 12.39 3.58 8.86
C SER A 107 13.47 4.46 8.26
N VAL A 108 14.18 5.20 9.11
CA VAL A 108 15.23 6.12 8.66
C VAL A 108 16.47 6.01 9.55
N HIS A 109 17.62 6.02 8.89
CA HIS A 109 18.93 6.06 9.53
C HIS A 109 19.53 7.44 9.28
N VAL A 110 19.78 8.17 10.36
CA VAL A 110 20.29 9.54 10.31
C VAL A 110 21.61 9.65 11.06
N LEU A 111 22.58 10.29 10.42
CA LEU A 111 23.83 10.65 11.06
C LEU A 111 23.59 11.90 11.90
N ALA A 112 23.63 11.75 13.23
CA ALA A 112 23.45 12.85 14.17
C ALA A 112 24.78 13.30 14.75
N SER A 113 24.91 14.58 15.06
CA SER A 113 26.05 15.08 15.83
C SER A 113 25.98 14.59 17.28
N ARG A 114 27.10 14.12 17.84
CA ARG A 114 27.19 13.70 19.26
C ARG A 114 27.10 14.86 20.25
N GLU A 115 27.21 16.10 19.76
CA GLU A 115 27.21 17.30 20.61
C GLU A 115 25.80 17.68 21.07
N HIS A 116 24.76 17.18 20.39
CA HIS A 116 23.37 17.51 20.67
C HIS A 116 22.61 16.31 21.24
N ASP A 117 21.62 16.57 22.09
CA ASP A 117 20.68 15.53 22.51
C ASP A 117 19.86 15.05 21.30
N PHE A 118 19.81 13.74 21.09
CA PHE A 118 19.15 13.14 19.95
C PHE A 118 17.63 13.20 20.04
N MET A 119 17.06 13.18 21.25
CA MET A 119 15.60 13.18 21.44
C MET A 119 14.87 14.38 20.80
N PRO A 120 15.33 15.64 20.96
CA PRO A 120 14.71 16.78 20.27
C PRO A 120 14.91 16.75 18.76
N ILE A 121 16.04 16.23 18.26
CA ILE A 121 16.28 16.06 16.81
C ILE A 121 15.28 15.04 16.25
N ALA A 122 15.16 13.88 16.89
CA ALA A 122 14.21 12.84 16.51
C ALA A 122 12.75 13.35 16.54
N ALA A 123 12.39 14.25 17.46
CA ALA A 123 11.07 14.88 17.50
C ALA A 123 10.83 15.80 16.30
N LYS A 124 11.82 16.61 15.89
CA LYS A 124 11.75 17.44 14.67
C LYS A 124 11.62 16.58 13.41
N ILE A 125 12.42 15.51 13.30
CA ILE A 125 12.34 14.55 12.18
C ILE A 125 10.96 13.90 12.12
N ARG A 126 10.41 13.43 13.26
CA ARG A 126 9.05 12.88 13.32
C ARG A 126 8.00 13.88 12.82
N LYS A 127 8.14 15.16 13.17
CA LYS A 127 7.24 16.22 12.71
C LYS A 127 7.35 16.44 11.20
N ALA A 128 8.56 16.47 10.65
CA ALA A 128 8.79 16.58 9.21
C ALA A 128 8.17 15.39 8.44
N LEU A 129 8.38 14.17 8.93
CA LEU A 129 7.77 12.96 8.38
C LEU A 129 6.25 13.00 8.45
N HIS A 130 5.68 13.49 9.56
CA HIS A 130 4.24 13.61 9.74
C HIS A 130 3.59 14.55 8.72
N ASN A 131 4.26 15.65 8.37
CA ASN A 131 3.79 16.58 7.34
C ASN A 131 3.69 15.94 5.95
N HIS A 132 4.46 14.87 5.69
CA HIS A 132 4.44 14.09 4.45
C HIS A 132 3.46 12.91 4.52
N GLY A 133 2.61 12.83 5.55
CA GLY A 133 1.62 11.75 5.69
C GLY A 133 2.17 10.45 6.29
N ILE A 134 3.42 10.47 6.80
CA ILE A 134 4.02 9.32 7.48
C ILE A 134 3.58 9.35 8.95
N HIS A 135 2.75 8.38 9.34
CA HIS A 135 2.09 8.37 10.65
C HIS A 135 2.96 7.79 11.76
N SER A 136 3.87 6.89 11.41
CA SER A 136 4.76 6.22 12.37
C SER A 136 6.14 6.11 11.76
N SER A 137 7.18 6.35 12.56
CA SER A 137 8.54 6.26 12.09
C SER A 137 9.50 5.71 13.15
N THR A 138 10.39 4.82 12.71
CA THR A 138 11.55 4.39 13.48
C THR A 138 12.76 5.18 13.00
N ILE A 139 13.42 5.88 13.92
CA ILE A 139 14.57 6.73 13.61
C ILE A 139 15.76 6.14 14.37
N GLN A 140 16.74 5.64 13.63
CA GLN A 140 17.98 5.13 14.19
C GLN A 140 19.06 6.22 14.10
N PRO A 141 19.62 6.67 15.24
CA PRO A 141 20.78 7.54 15.23
C PRO A 141 22.04 6.75 14.89
N GLU A 142 22.79 7.23 13.92
CA GLU A 142 24.16 6.85 13.63
C GLU A 142 25.08 8.01 14.04
N TYR A 143 26.27 7.68 14.50
CA TYR A 143 27.27 8.66 14.92
C TYR A 143 28.59 8.35 14.21
N LEU A 144 29.33 9.40 13.84
CA LEU A 144 30.69 9.23 13.34
C LEU A 144 31.55 8.55 14.41
N CYS A 145 32.04 7.35 14.11
CA CYS A 145 33.10 6.73 14.90
C CYS A 145 34.41 7.47 14.62
N PRO A 146 35.25 7.74 15.64
CA PRO A 146 36.57 8.32 15.40
C PRO A 146 37.38 7.37 14.49
N GLY A 147 37.69 7.81 13.27
CA GLY A 147 38.47 7.05 12.28
C GLY A 147 37.73 6.62 11.01
N THR A 148 36.41 6.84 10.91
CA THR A 148 35.63 6.50 9.70
C THR A 148 35.39 7.77 8.87
N SER A 149 35.77 7.75 7.58
CA SER A 149 35.52 8.88 6.67
C SER A 149 34.02 8.98 6.33
N PRO A 150 33.46 10.18 6.16
CA PRO A 150 32.03 10.37 5.85
C PRO A 150 31.59 9.74 4.51
N GLU A 151 32.53 9.32 3.65
CA GLU A 151 32.25 8.55 2.44
C GLU A 151 31.90 7.07 2.69
N GLN A 152 32.34 6.47 3.81
CA GLN A 152 32.08 5.05 4.10
C GLN A 152 30.67 4.75 4.62
N LEU A 153 29.91 5.79 4.98
CA LEU A 153 28.52 5.67 5.43
C LEU A 153 27.51 5.94 4.30
N LYS A 154 27.93 6.48 3.15
CA LYS A 154 27.08 6.57 1.95
C LYS A 154 26.98 5.19 1.29
N VAL A 155 26.00 4.39 1.70
CA VAL A 155 25.51 3.24 0.92
C VAL A 155 24.32 3.68 0.09
#